data_AF-A0A5C5ZIL7-F1
#
_entry.id   AF-A0A5C5ZIL7-F1
#
_cell.length_a   1.000
_cell.length_b   1.000
_cell.length_c   1.000
_cell.angle_alpha   90.00
_cell.angle_beta   90.00
_cell.angle_gamma   90.00
#
_symmetry.space_group_name_H-M   'P 1'
#
loop_
_entity.id
_entity.type
_entity.pdbx_description
1 polymer ?
#
loop_
_entity_poly.entity_id
_entity_poly.type
_entity_poly.pdbx_seq_one_letter_code
_entity_poly.pdbx_strand_id
1 'polypeptide(L)'
;MGFGQDGGVWATNRGAALKAFERQANDRTELACYERLAAEGIKAIEGFSLPSLLGWDDDLLVIEMSIVTPPYLLDFGKAYLDRPFDFEEGGFTDWELEKRELYDTAQQWEIVSTVLARLASLGIHYYDAKPANIRFAE
;
A
#
# COMPACT_ATOMS: atom_id res chain seq x y z
N MET A 1 7.97 -3.27 13.46
CA MET A 1 6.73 -4.06 13.39
C MET A 1 5.66 -3.34 14.16
N GLY A 2 4.45 -3.36 13.63
CA GLY A 2 3.33 -2.58 14.15
C GLY A 2 2.11 -3.47 14.38
N PHE A 3 1.35 -3.11 15.41
CA PHE A 3 0.00 -3.58 15.66
C PHE A 3 -0.95 -2.43 15.30
N GLY A 4 -2.00 -2.69 14.51
CA GLY A 4 -2.94 -1.68 14.05
C GLY A 4 -4.38 -2.17 14.12
N GLN A 5 -5.32 -1.29 13.77
CA GLN A 5 -6.77 -1.60 13.74
C GLN A 5 -7.18 -2.63 12.67
N ASP A 6 -6.28 -2.99 11.76
CA ASP A 6 -6.55 -3.89 10.64
C ASP A 6 -5.87 -5.26 10.80
N GLY A 7 -5.13 -5.47 11.90
CA GLY A 7 -4.37 -6.68 12.19
C GLY A 7 -2.94 -6.42 12.68
N GLY A 8 -2.06 -7.41 12.53
CA GLY A 8 -0.68 -7.35 13.01
C GLY A 8 0.35 -7.72 11.94
N VAL A 9 1.58 -7.21 12.08
CA VAL A 9 2.71 -7.54 11.20
C VAL A 9 3.88 -8.08 12.04
N TRP A 10 4.36 -9.27 11.71
CA TRP A 10 5.48 -9.95 12.38
C TRP A 10 6.61 -10.29 11.40
N ALA A 11 7.85 -10.32 11.87
CA ALA A 11 8.95 -10.90 11.11
C ALA A 11 8.89 -12.40 11.24
N THR A 12 9.26 -13.05 10.14
CA THR A 12 9.61 -14.45 10.16
C THR A 12 11.12 -14.60 10.36
N ASN A 13 11.55 -15.78 10.78
CA ASN A 13 12.96 -16.16 10.82
C ASN A 13 13.59 -16.33 9.42
N ARG A 14 12.82 -16.11 8.34
CA ARG A 14 13.27 -16.16 6.94
C ARG A 14 13.54 -14.79 6.34
N GLY A 15 13.50 -13.72 7.14
CA GLY A 15 13.68 -12.35 6.63
C GLY A 15 12.47 -11.83 5.85
N ALA A 16 11.28 -12.41 6.08
CA ALA A 16 10.02 -11.96 5.52
C ALA A 16 9.16 -11.30 6.60
N ALA A 17 8.10 -10.60 6.17
CA ALA A 17 7.04 -10.12 7.02
C ALA A 17 5.78 -10.95 6.79
N LEU A 18 5.08 -11.30 7.85
CA LEU A 18 3.77 -11.92 7.83
C LEU A 18 2.76 -10.93 8.38
N LYS A 19 1.75 -10.59 7.58
CA LYS A 19 0.63 -9.72 7.95
C LYS A 19 -0.59 -10.59 8.15
N ALA A 20 -1.16 -10.58 9.35
CA ALA A 20 -2.45 -11.21 9.63
C ALA A 20 -3.54 -10.15 9.67
N PHE A 21 -4.69 -10.47 9.07
CA PHE A 21 -5.81 -9.56 8.94
C PHE A 21 -6.97 -9.99 9.83
N GLU A 22 -7.69 -9.03 10.40
CA GLU A 22 -8.94 -9.30 11.12
C GLU A 22 -10.16 -9.39 10.19
N ARG A 23 -10.05 -8.80 9.00
CA ARG A 23 -11.14 -8.66 8.02
C ARG A 23 -10.74 -9.26 6.69
N GLN A 24 -11.53 -10.23 6.22
CA GLN A 24 -11.34 -10.88 4.92
C GLN A 24 -11.36 -9.89 3.74
N ALA A 25 -12.10 -8.78 3.84
CA ALA A 25 -12.12 -7.77 2.79
C ALA A 25 -10.73 -7.11 2.59
N ASN A 26 -10.04 -6.78 3.69
CA ASN A 26 -8.72 -6.15 3.62
C ASN A 26 -7.67 -7.13 3.08
N ASP A 27 -7.71 -8.37 3.57
CA ASP A 27 -6.84 -9.47 3.13
C ASP A 27 -6.96 -9.69 1.62
N ARG A 28 -8.18 -9.89 1.11
CA ARG A 28 -8.44 -10.12 -0.32
C ARG A 28 -7.99 -8.95 -1.19
N THR A 29 -8.24 -7.72 -0.77
CA THR A 29 -7.80 -6.52 -1.50
C THR A 29 -6.29 -6.45 -1.56
N GLU A 30 -5.59 -6.68 -0.44
CA GLU A 30 -4.14 -6.62 -0.39
C GLU A 30 -3.50 -7.74 -1.22
N LEU A 31 -4.01 -8.97 -1.11
CA LEU A 31 -3.57 -10.10 -1.93
C LEU A 31 -3.73 -9.79 -3.42
N ALA A 32 -4.92 -9.33 -3.85
CA ALA A 32 -5.18 -9.03 -5.25
C ALA A 32 -4.30 -7.89 -5.80
N CYS A 33 -3.94 -6.90 -4.97
CA CYS A 33 -2.94 -5.88 -5.35
C CYS A 33 -1.57 -6.52 -5.58
N TYR A 34 -1.11 -7.36 -4.65
CA TYR A 34 0.19 -8.02 -4.79
C TYR A 34 0.26 -9.01 -5.94
N GLU A 35 -0.79 -9.79 -6.19
CA GLU A 35 -0.89 -10.69 -7.34
C GLU A 35 -0.77 -9.89 -8.65
N ARG A 36 -1.44 -8.74 -8.75
CA ARG A 36 -1.37 -7.87 -9.93
C ARG A 36 0.03 -7.30 -10.14
N LEU A 37 0.64 -6.78 -9.07
CA LEU A 37 2.02 -6.28 -9.13
C LEU A 37 3.01 -7.39 -9.53
N ALA A 38 2.82 -8.60 -9.02
CA ALA A 38 3.65 -9.76 -9.35
C ALA A 38 3.47 -10.21 -10.81
N ALA A 39 2.25 -10.23 -11.32
CA ALA A 39 1.95 -10.57 -12.72
C ALA A 39 2.61 -9.60 -13.72
N GLU A 40 2.69 -8.32 -13.36
CA GLU A 40 3.37 -7.27 -14.15
C GLU A 40 4.90 -7.21 -13.88
N GLY A 41 5.43 -8.03 -12.96
CA GLY A 41 6.84 -8.03 -12.57
C GLY A 41 7.29 -6.74 -11.85
N ILE A 42 6.35 -5.97 -11.30
CA ILE A 42 6.59 -4.68 -10.67
C ILE A 42 7.08 -4.90 -9.24
N LYS A 43 8.31 -4.46 -8.96
CA LYS A 43 8.92 -4.49 -7.62
C LYS A 43 9.18 -3.09 -7.04
N ALA A 44 9.00 -2.06 -7.84
CA ALA A 44 9.12 -0.67 -7.42
C ALA A 44 8.28 0.24 -8.32
N ILE A 45 7.81 1.35 -7.77
CA ILE A 45 7.08 2.40 -8.48
C ILE A 45 7.75 3.73 -8.16
N GLU A 46 8.17 4.48 -9.18
CA GLU A 46 8.83 5.80 -9.02
C GLU A 46 9.97 5.80 -7.98
N GLY A 47 10.73 4.70 -7.90
CA GLY A 47 11.83 4.53 -6.94
C GLY A 47 11.43 3.99 -5.56
N PHE A 48 10.14 3.87 -5.25
CA PHE A 48 9.65 3.26 -4.00
C PHE A 48 9.58 1.75 -4.14
N SER A 49 10.30 1.03 -3.28
CA SER A 49 10.31 -0.43 -3.25
C SER A 49 9.00 -0.98 -2.72
N LEU A 50 8.53 -2.07 -3.33
CA LEU A 50 7.32 -2.79 -2.95
C LEU A 50 7.68 -4.15 -2.34
N PRO A 51 6.99 -4.58 -1.27
CA PRO A 51 7.03 -5.97 -0.85
C PRO A 51 6.64 -6.90 -2.00
N SER A 52 7.40 -7.98 -2.18
CA SER A 52 7.04 -9.06 -3.08
C SER A 52 6.22 -10.11 -2.31
N LEU A 53 5.14 -10.60 -2.92
CA LEU A 53 4.34 -11.71 -2.38
C LEU A 53 5.19 -12.98 -2.31
N LEU A 54 5.20 -13.63 -1.15
CA LEU A 54 5.91 -14.90 -0.93
C LEU A 54 4.94 -16.06 -0.68
N GLY A 55 3.78 -15.79 -0.09
CA GLY A 55 2.73 -16.78 0.15
C GLY A 55 1.52 -16.15 0.84
N TRP A 56 0.42 -16.90 0.92
CA TRP A 56 -0.77 -16.51 1.67
C TRP A 56 -1.52 -17.76 2.14
N ASP A 57 -2.42 -17.59 3.09
CA ASP A 57 -3.34 -18.62 3.56
C ASP A 57 -4.70 -17.99 3.83
N ASP A 58 -5.69 -18.38 3.02
CA ASP A 58 -7.05 -17.82 3.02
C ASP A 58 -7.84 -18.19 4.28
N ASP A 59 -7.53 -19.33 4.91
CA ASP A 59 -8.22 -19.79 6.13
C ASP A 59 -7.71 -19.01 7.35
N LEU A 60 -6.41 -18.68 7.35
CA LEU A 60 -5.77 -17.90 8.41
C LEU A 60 -5.81 -16.39 8.19
N LEU A 61 -6.21 -15.92 7.00
CA LEU A 61 -6.18 -14.51 6.59
C LEU A 61 -4.80 -13.90 6.80
N VAL A 62 -3.77 -14.57 6.26
CA VAL A 62 -2.37 -14.12 6.37
C VAL A 62 -1.72 -14.00 5.00
N ILE A 63 -0.89 -12.96 4.85
CA ILE A 63 -0.04 -12.75 3.69
C ILE A 63 1.42 -12.67 4.16
N GLU A 64 2.27 -13.50 3.56
CA GLU A 64 3.72 -13.43 3.70
C GLU A 64 4.33 -12.66 2.53
N MET A 65 5.17 -11.67 2.85
CA MET A 65 5.77 -10.74 1.89
C MET A 65 7.22 -10.41 2.25
N SER A 66 8.03 -10.00 1.27
CA SER A 66 9.40 -9.57 1.53
C SER A 66 9.46 -8.27 2.35
N ILE A 67 10.49 -8.12 3.18
CA ILE A 67 10.76 -6.84 3.86
C ILE A 67 11.50 -5.89 2.90
N VAL A 68 11.10 -4.62 2.89
CA VAL A 68 11.76 -3.54 2.12
C VAL A 68 12.20 -2.42 3.06
N THR A 69 13.22 -1.66 2.64
CA THR A 69 13.71 -0.47 3.34
C THR A 69 13.29 0.80 2.60
N PRO A 70 13.17 1.96 3.27
CA PRO A 70 12.90 3.20 2.58
C PRO A 70 13.92 3.46 1.45
N PRO A 71 13.48 4.01 0.31
CA PRO A 71 12.11 4.43 0.01
C PRO A 71 11.18 3.25 -0.28
N TYR A 72 9.98 3.24 0.32
CA TYR A 72 9.01 2.15 0.18
C TYR A 72 7.57 2.62 0.01
N LEU A 73 6.75 1.73 -0.57
CA LEU A 73 5.30 1.82 -0.61
C LEU A 73 4.70 0.53 -0.03
N LEU A 74 3.81 0.66 0.96
CA LEU A 74 3.26 -0.46 1.76
C LEU A 74 1.73 -0.39 1.89
N ASP A 75 1.15 -1.47 2.42
CA ASP A 75 -0.21 -1.52 2.99
C ASP A 75 -1.34 -1.25 1.99
N PHE A 76 -1.62 -2.25 1.15
CA PHE A 76 -2.63 -2.17 0.10
C PHE A 76 -4.05 -2.55 0.56
N GLY A 77 -4.24 -2.98 1.81
CA GLY A 77 -5.53 -3.49 2.29
C GLY A 77 -6.70 -2.50 2.23
N LYS A 78 -6.42 -1.21 2.07
CA LYS A 78 -7.43 -0.14 1.92
C LYS A 78 -7.53 0.42 0.49
N ALA A 79 -6.86 -0.20 -0.47
CA ALA A 79 -6.95 0.20 -1.87
C ALA A 79 -8.32 -0.21 -2.45
N TYR A 80 -8.69 0.42 -3.57
CA TYR A 80 -9.81 0.00 -4.40
C TYR A 80 -9.27 -0.51 -5.73
N LEU A 81 -9.82 -1.63 -6.21
CA LEU A 81 -9.42 -2.23 -7.47
C LEU A 81 -10.38 -1.85 -8.58
N ASP A 82 -9.80 -1.48 -9.73
CA ASP A 82 -10.43 -1.20 -11.03
C ASP A 82 -11.41 -0.03 -11.08
N ARG A 83 -11.87 0.45 -9.91
CA ARG A 83 -12.71 1.63 -9.76
C ARG A 83 -12.21 2.47 -8.58
N PRO A 84 -12.17 3.80 -8.73
CA PRO A 84 -11.85 4.69 -7.62
C PRO A 84 -12.95 4.65 -6.56
N PHE A 85 -12.61 5.12 -5.36
CA PHE A 85 -13.61 5.41 -4.34
C PHE A 85 -14.53 6.54 -4.84
N ASP A 86 -15.83 6.39 -4.60
CA ASP A 86 -16.81 7.41 -4.97
C ASP A 86 -16.83 8.48 -3.88
N PHE A 87 -16.17 9.61 -4.15
CA PHE A 87 -16.19 10.75 -3.25
C PHE A 87 -17.49 11.53 -3.42
N GLU A 88 -18.10 11.92 -2.31
CA GLU A 88 -19.12 12.96 -2.32
C GLU A 88 -18.53 14.28 -2.89
N GLU A 89 -19.40 15.20 -3.30
CA GLU A 89 -18.99 16.45 -3.95
C GLU A 89 -17.97 17.22 -3.09
N GLY A 90 -16.77 17.45 -3.63
CA GLY A 90 -15.64 18.09 -2.92
C GLY A 90 -14.73 17.16 -2.13
N GLY A 91 -15.17 15.92 -1.83
CA GLY A 91 -14.43 15.01 -0.95
C GLY A 91 -13.06 14.58 -1.47
N PHE A 92 -12.88 14.48 -2.79
CA PHE A 92 -11.56 14.17 -3.38
C PHE A 92 -10.55 15.30 -3.12
N THR A 93 -10.97 16.56 -3.30
CA THR A 93 -10.13 17.73 -3.06
C THR A 93 -9.74 17.84 -1.57
N ASP A 94 -10.71 17.62 -0.68
CA ASP A 94 -10.46 17.66 0.77
C ASP A 94 -9.49 16.55 1.20
N TRP A 95 -9.67 15.33 0.68
CA TRP A 95 -8.73 14.24 0.89
C TRP A 95 -7.33 14.57 0.36
N GLU A 96 -7.24 15.15 -0.83
CA GLU A 96 -5.95 15.51 -1.44
C GLU A 96 -5.20 16.53 -0.58
N LEU A 97 -5.90 17.56 -0.09
CA LEU A 97 -5.37 18.56 0.82
C LEU A 97 -4.90 17.91 2.14
N GLU A 98 -5.73 17.06 2.75
CA GLU A 98 -5.37 16.34 3.98
C GLU A 98 -4.10 15.51 3.80
N LYS A 99 -3.98 14.75 2.71
CA LYS A 99 -2.78 13.92 2.47
C LYS A 99 -1.55 14.74 2.15
N ARG A 100 -1.70 15.83 1.39
CA ARG A 100 -0.61 16.75 1.09
C ARG A 100 0.00 17.36 2.34
N GLU A 101 -0.81 17.73 3.34
CA GLU A 101 -0.34 18.30 4.60
C GLU A 101 0.49 17.33 5.46
N LEU A 102 0.44 16.02 5.18
CA LEU A 102 1.26 15.02 5.87
C LEU A 102 2.73 14.98 5.40
N TYR A 103 3.07 15.66 4.31
CA TYR A 103 4.42 15.67 3.74
C TYR A 103 5.10 17.02 3.98
N ASP A 104 6.41 16.98 4.23
CA ASP A 104 7.18 18.15 4.65
C ASP A 104 7.35 19.18 3.53
N THR A 105 7.32 18.73 2.27
CA THR A 105 7.58 19.60 1.11
C THR A 105 6.59 19.36 -0.03
N ALA A 106 6.32 20.41 -0.81
CA ALA A 106 5.52 20.30 -2.02
C ALA A 106 6.12 19.30 -3.02
N GLN A 107 7.45 19.20 -3.09
CA GLN A 107 8.14 18.25 -3.98
C GLN A 107 7.86 16.79 -3.60
N GLN A 108 7.79 16.47 -2.31
CA GLN A 108 7.41 15.13 -1.86
C GLN A 108 5.98 14.81 -2.29
N TRP A 109 5.05 15.76 -2.14
CA TRP A 109 3.67 15.56 -2.57
C TRP A 109 3.55 15.35 -4.09
N GLU A 110 4.32 16.08 -4.91
CA GLU A 110 4.36 15.86 -6.35
C GLU A 110 4.80 14.43 -6.70
N ILE A 111 5.84 13.92 -6.03
CA ILE A 111 6.31 12.54 -6.20
C ILE A 111 5.26 11.53 -5.72
N VAL A 112 4.62 11.78 -4.58
CA VAL A 112 3.52 10.91 -4.10
C VAL A 112 2.39 10.88 -5.12
N SER A 113 2.02 12.03 -5.70
CA SER A 113 0.98 12.13 -6.72
C SER A 113 1.32 11.31 -7.97
N THR A 114 2.60 11.27 -8.40
CA THR A 114 2.99 10.41 -9.52
C THR A 114 2.95 8.92 -9.17
N VAL A 115 3.33 8.53 -7.95
CA VAL A 115 3.16 7.16 -7.43
C VAL A 115 1.69 6.75 -7.47
N LEU A 116 0.79 7.61 -6.98
CA LEU A 116 -0.65 7.34 -6.95
C LEU A 116 -1.24 7.23 -8.36
N ALA A 117 -0.85 8.13 -9.27
CA ALA A 117 -1.25 8.05 -10.68
C ALA A 117 -0.74 6.76 -11.34
N ARG A 118 0.49 6.33 -11.03
CA ARG A 118 1.04 5.08 -11.56
C ARG A 118 0.29 3.87 -11.04
N LEU A 119 -0.03 3.80 -9.75
CA LEU A 119 -0.89 2.75 -9.18
C LEU A 119 -2.27 2.75 -9.84
N ALA A 120 -2.90 3.91 -10.02
CA ALA A 120 -4.20 4.02 -10.67
C ALA A 120 -4.16 3.51 -12.12
N SER A 121 -3.05 3.71 -12.84
CA SER A 121 -2.87 3.14 -14.19
C SER A 121 -2.80 1.60 -14.22
N LEU A 122 -2.51 0.97 -13.08
CA LEU A 122 -2.58 -0.48 -12.86
C LEU A 122 -3.95 -0.92 -12.32
N GLY A 123 -4.93 -0.01 -12.25
CA GLY A 123 -6.22 -0.24 -11.62
C GLY A 123 -6.16 -0.37 -10.10
N ILE A 124 -5.10 0.12 -9.45
CA ILE A 124 -4.96 0.16 -7.99
C ILE A 124 -5.18 1.61 -7.52
N HIS A 125 -6.34 1.89 -6.96
CA HIS A 125 -6.68 3.22 -6.42
C HIS A 125 -6.33 3.28 -4.93
N TYR A 126 -5.22 3.93 -4.62
CA TYR A 126 -4.60 3.91 -3.30
C TYR A 126 -4.89 5.21 -2.53
N TYR A 127 -5.56 5.10 -1.37
CA TYR A 127 -6.00 6.27 -0.58
C TYR A 127 -5.32 6.42 0.80
N ASP A 128 -4.58 5.41 1.26
CA ASP A 128 -3.84 5.46 2.55
C ASP A 128 -2.42 6.06 2.38
N ALA A 129 -2.36 7.20 1.69
CA ALA A 129 -1.13 7.89 1.25
C ALA A 129 -0.46 8.70 2.37
N LYS A 130 -0.29 8.08 3.55
CA LYS A 130 0.42 8.67 4.69
C LYS A 130 1.93 8.32 4.67
N PRO A 131 2.82 9.13 5.28
CA PRO A 131 4.26 8.88 5.32
C PRO A 131 4.68 7.53 5.91
N ALA A 132 3.85 6.94 6.77
CA ALA A 132 4.09 5.61 7.31
C ALA A 132 4.03 4.51 6.23
N ASN A 133 3.24 4.72 5.17
CA ASN A 133 3.03 3.76 4.08
C ASN A 133 3.75 4.18 2.79
N ILE A 134 3.99 5.47 2.57
CA ILE A 134 4.84 5.99 1.48
C ILE A 134 5.99 6.76 2.11
N ARG A 135 7.10 6.06 2.32
CA ARG A 135 8.26 6.63 3.04
C ARG A 135 9.40 6.89 2.08
N PHE A 136 9.95 8.10 2.13
CA PHE A 136 11.16 8.49 1.40
C PHE A 136 12.43 7.94 2.06
N ALA A 137 13.55 7.94 1.33
CA ALA A 137 14.87 7.68 1.91
C ALA A 137 15.21 8.77 2.97
N GLU A 138 16.00 8.39 3.97
CA GLU A 138 16.60 9.34 4.94
C GLU A 138 17.72 10.17 4.31
#